data_AF-A0A8J0UCC0-F1
#
_entry.id   AF-A0A8J0UCC0-F1
#
_cell.length_a   1.000
_cell.length_b   1.000
_cell.length_c   1.000
_cell.angle_alpha   90.00
_cell.angle_beta   90.00
_cell.angle_gamma   90.00
#
_symmetry.space_group_name_H-M   'P 1'
#
loop_
_entity.id
_entity.type
_entity.pdbx_description
1 polymer ?
#
loop_
_entity_poly.entity_id
_entity_poly.type
_entity_poly.pdbx_seq_one_letter_code
_entity_poly.pdbx_strand_id
1 'polypeptide(L)'
;MYTQGQAVLNRSFFPCFDSPAVKCTYSANIKVPEGFTAVMSANNSDRQGDTFIFKMTQPIPAYLVALVVGDIVSAEVGPRSRVWAEPCLIEAAKKEYDGVIEDFLKVGEKLFGPYVWGRYDVLFMPPSFPFGGMENPCITFVTPCLLAGDRSLADVIIHEISHSWFGNLVTNANWGEFWLNEGFTMYAQRRITTELYGPAYTCLEAAAGRALLRQHMDTSGEDHPLNKLRVKIEPGVDPDDTYNETPYEKGFCFVSYLAHLTGDQTKFDDFLKAYVNKFKFQSILADEALEFYLEYFPELKARGVDKIAGLEFDHWLNTPGWPPFLPDLSPGEALMKPAAELANLWSSTPLDTETISKVDPTKWRTYQLVYFLDRVLELSPLPNGNIEQLEKFYPKISNATNAELRMRWAQIVLRNDYQPHFHKVRDFLHCQGKQKYTLPLYRTMQAGSEAAQALARETFIQTCPQLHANVQNYVKRILGT
;
A
#
# COMPACT_ATOMS: atom_id res chain seq x y z
N MET A 1 -22.38 -3.13 5.34
CA MET A 1 -22.06 -3.49 3.93
C MET A 1 -21.08 -2.48 3.36
N TYR A 2 -20.23 -2.90 2.44
CA TYR A 2 -19.33 -2.00 1.71
C TYR A 2 -19.19 -2.45 0.26
N THR A 3 -18.81 -1.53 -0.62
CA THR A 3 -18.45 -1.81 -2.01
C THR A 3 -16.94 -1.68 -2.21
N GLN A 4 -16.40 -2.40 -3.19
CA GLN A 4 -15.05 -2.21 -3.73
C GLN A 4 -15.20 -2.23 -5.25
N GLY A 5 -14.96 -1.09 -5.92
CA GLY A 5 -15.25 -0.93 -7.35
C GLY A 5 -14.10 -1.33 -8.27
N GLN A 6 -12.86 -1.12 -7.84
CA GLN A 6 -11.66 -1.48 -8.60
C GLN A 6 -11.48 -3.01 -8.69
N ALA A 7 -11.11 -3.57 -9.85
CA ALA A 7 -10.89 -2.87 -11.13
C ALA A 7 -12.19 -2.66 -11.94
N VAL A 8 -13.03 -3.68 -12.04
CA VAL A 8 -14.22 -3.70 -12.92
C VAL A 8 -15.45 -4.28 -12.22
N LEU A 9 -15.60 -3.96 -10.93
CA LEU A 9 -16.62 -4.56 -10.07
C LEU A 9 -17.89 -3.72 -9.96
N ASN A 10 -17.82 -2.42 -10.30
CA ASN A 10 -19.00 -1.55 -10.19
C ASN A 10 -20.09 -1.85 -11.22
N ARG A 11 -19.79 -2.55 -12.32
CA ARG A 11 -20.82 -3.16 -13.19
C ARG A 11 -21.73 -4.15 -12.45
N SER A 12 -21.27 -4.74 -11.34
CA SER A 12 -22.06 -5.63 -10.50
C SER A 12 -22.82 -4.89 -9.40
N PHE A 13 -22.56 -3.58 -9.22
CA PHE A 13 -23.28 -2.72 -8.30
C PHE A 13 -24.37 -1.92 -9.03
N PHE A 14 -24.05 -1.34 -10.20
CA PHE A 14 -25.00 -0.64 -11.05
C PHE A 14 -24.61 -0.73 -12.54
N PRO A 15 -25.57 -0.70 -13.49
CA PRO A 15 -25.26 -0.64 -14.92
C PRO A 15 -24.49 0.63 -15.26
N CYS A 16 -23.30 0.49 -15.84
CA CYS A 16 -22.45 1.63 -16.20
C CYS A 16 -21.46 1.29 -17.32
N PHE A 17 -20.81 2.34 -17.86
CA PHE A 17 -19.59 2.19 -18.65
C PHE A 17 -18.42 1.96 -17.70
N ASP A 18 -18.22 0.70 -17.32
CA ASP A 18 -17.25 0.30 -16.30
C ASP A 18 -15.82 0.20 -16.88
N SER A 19 -15.29 1.36 -17.27
CA SER A 19 -13.96 1.57 -17.82
C SER A 19 -13.39 2.88 -17.27
N PRO A 20 -12.10 2.92 -16.87
CA PRO A 20 -11.50 4.14 -16.34
C PRO A 20 -11.34 5.25 -17.40
N ALA A 21 -11.51 4.94 -18.70
CA ALA A 21 -11.59 5.94 -19.78
C ALA A 21 -12.79 6.88 -19.67
N VAL A 22 -13.87 6.46 -18.97
CA VAL A 22 -15.10 7.24 -18.85
C VAL A 22 -15.17 7.84 -17.45
N LYS A 23 -15.14 9.18 -17.36
CA LYS A 23 -15.35 9.91 -16.11
C LYS A 23 -16.71 10.62 -16.09
N CYS A 24 -17.41 10.57 -14.97
CA CYS A 24 -18.69 11.23 -14.78
C CYS A 24 -18.81 11.87 -13.40
N THR A 25 -19.61 12.93 -13.31
CA THR A 25 -20.14 13.42 -12.02
C THR A 25 -21.33 12.56 -11.62
N TYR A 26 -21.63 12.44 -10.33
CA TYR A 26 -22.82 11.73 -9.88
C TYR A 26 -23.50 12.39 -8.68
N SER A 27 -24.79 12.09 -8.53
CA SER A 27 -25.57 12.37 -7.33
C SER A 27 -26.24 11.07 -6.89
N ALA A 28 -26.38 10.87 -5.59
CA ALA A 28 -27.01 9.67 -5.04
C ALA A 28 -27.89 9.99 -3.83
N ASN A 29 -29.06 9.35 -3.78
CA ASN A 29 -29.96 9.37 -2.64
C ASN A 29 -30.00 7.96 -2.06
N ILE A 30 -29.41 7.77 -0.87
CA ILE A 30 -29.28 6.46 -0.25
C ILE A 30 -30.19 6.38 0.97
N LYS A 31 -31.26 5.61 0.83
CA LYS A 31 -32.17 5.28 1.93
C LYS A 31 -31.61 4.10 2.72
N VAL A 32 -31.48 4.24 4.04
CA VAL A 32 -30.94 3.18 4.91
C VAL A 32 -31.88 2.91 6.09
N PRO A 33 -31.82 1.73 6.73
CA PRO A 33 -32.59 1.47 7.93
C PRO A 33 -32.23 2.43 9.08
N GLU A 34 -33.16 2.63 10.02
CA GLU A 34 -32.90 3.43 11.22
C GLU A 34 -31.69 2.90 12.01
N GLY A 35 -30.88 3.81 12.54
CA GLY A 35 -29.63 3.49 13.24
C GLY A 35 -28.42 3.28 12.33
N PHE A 36 -28.58 3.19 11.02
CA PHE A 36 -27.47 3.09 10.08
C PHE A 36 -27.07 4.44 9.48
N THR A 37 -25.78 4.57 9.18
CA THR A 37 -25.20 5.71 8.47
C THR A 37 -24.71 5.26 7.11
N ALA A 38 -25.02 6.03 6.07
CA ALA A 38 -24.42 5.88 4.75
C ALA A 38 -23.25 6.85 4.58
N VAL A 39 -22.18 6.40 3.93
CA VAL A 39 -21.11 7.24 3.41
C VAL A 39 -20.78 6.80 1.98
N MET A 40 -20.42 7.76 1.13
CA MET A 40 -20.05 7.50 -0.27
C MET A 40 -18.80 8.29 -0.62
N SER A 41 -18.16 7.90 -1.73
CA SER A 41 -17.08 8.63 -2.43
C SER A 41 -17.52 10.00 -2.98
N ALA A 42 -18.07 10.85 -2.12
CA ALA A 42 -18.66 12.15 -2.41
C ALA A 42 -18.87 12.94 -1.12
N ASN A 43 -18.93 14.26 -1.25
CA ASN A 43 -19.31 15.11 -0.14
C ASN A 43 -20.79 14.88 0.20
N ASN A 44 -21.07 14.67 1.50
CA ASN A 44 -22.43 14.61 2.01
C ASN A 44 -23.05 16.01 1.94
N SER A 45 -24.08 16.16 1.14
CA SER A 45 -24.72 17.45 0.89
C SER A 45 -25.90 17.71 1.82
N ASP A 46 -26.59 16.67 2.29
CA ASP A 46 -27.76 16.78 3.17
C ASP A 46 -28.22 15.40 3.70
N ARG A 47 -29.05 15.38 4.75
CA ARG A 47 -29.79 14.20 5.23
C ARG A 47 -31.26 14.54 5.44
N GLN A 48 -32.15 13.80 4.79
CA GLN A 48 -33.59 13.94 4.89
C GLN A 48 -34.20 12.67 5.50
N GLY A 49 -34.45 12.69 6.81
CA GLY A 49 -34.94 11.52 7.54
C GLY A 49 -33.95 10.35 7.51
N ASP A 50 -34.35 9.27 6.84
CA ASP A 50 -33.58 8.03 6.64
C ASP A 50 -32.80 8.00 5.30
N THR A 51 -32.80 9.11 4.56
CA THR A 51 -32.16 9.24 3.26
C THR A 51 -30.97 10.19 3.31
N PHE A 52 -29.80 9.72 2.89
CA PHE A 52 -28.56 10.48 2.77
C PHE A 52 -28.36 10.95 1.32
N ILE A 53 -27.99 12.23 1.13
CA ILE A 53 -27.89 12.84 -0.20
C ILE A 53 -26.44 13.23 -0.49
N PHE A 54 -25.87 12.61 -1.51
CA PHE A 54 -24.48 12.80 -1.91
C PHE A 54 -24.37 13.47 -3.28
N LYS A 55 -23.31 14.27 -3.45
CA LYS A 55 -22.98 14.88 -4.73
C LYS A 55 -21.48 14.88 -4.98
N MET A 56 -21.06 14.24 -6.06
CA MET A 56 -19.70 14.32 -6.61
C MET A 56 -19.71 15.27 -7.80
N THR A 57 -19.18 16.48 -7.59
CA THR A 57 -19.13 17.53 -8.62
C THR A 57 -17.96 17.41 -9.57
N GLN A 58 -16.94 16.65 -9.18
CA GLN A 58 -15.74 16.38 -9.95
C GLN A 58 -15.98 15.11 -10.79
N PRO A 59 -15.60 15.07 -12.06
CA PRO A 59 -15.76 13.86 -12.86
C PRO A 59 -14.79 12.77 -12.38
N ILE A 60 -15.30 11.58 -12.08
CA ILE A 60 -14.52 10.41 -11.63
C ILE A 60 -14.85 9.18 -12.48
N PRO A 61 -13.89 8.25 -12.68
CA PRO A 61 -14.17 6.96 -13.30
C PRO A 61 -15.08 6.10 -12.42
N ALA A 62 -15.84 5.20 -13.05
CA ALA A 62 -16.84 4.38 -12.36
C ALA A 62 -16.25 3.56 -11.19
N TYR A 63 -15.02 3.05 -11.30
CA TYR A 63 -14.38 2.22 -10.28
C TYR A 63 -14.19 2.93 -8.91
N LEU A 64 -14.22 4.27 -8.89
CA LEU A 64 -14.09 5.09 -7.69
C LEU A 64 -15.41 5.38 -6.98
N VAL A 65 -16.55 4.94 -7.55
CA VAL A 65 -17.84 5.03 -6.86
C VAL A 65 -17.87 4.00 -5.74
N ALA A 66 -17.98 4.47 -4.51
CA ALA A 66 -18.03 3.64 -3.32
C ALA A 66 -19.21 3.99 -2.41
N LEU A 67 -19.71 2.98 -1.71
CA LEU A 67 -20.78 3.08 -0.73
C LEU A 67 -20.45 2.19 0.47
N VAL A 68 -20.62 2.75 1.68
CA VAL A 68 -20.68 1.99 2.93
C VAL A 68 -21.96 2.34 3.67
N VAL A 69 -22.61 1.31 4.20
CA VAL A 69 -23.74 1.45 5.13
C VAL A 69 -23.47 0.55 6.34
N GLY A 70 -23.46 1.15 7.54
CA GLY A 70 -23.12 0.46 8.78
C GLY A 70 -23.49 1.27 10.02
N ASP A 71 -23.30 0.66 11.19
CA ASP A 71 -23.19 1.40 12.46
C ASP A 71 -21.82 2.08 12.48
N ILE A 72 -21.74 3.24 11.83
CA ILE A 72 -20.50 4.02 11.69
C ILE A 72 -20.72 5.44 12.18
N VAL A 73 -19.72 5.93 12.89
CA VAL A 73 -19.65 7.27 13.46
C VAL A 73 -18.41 7.99 12.94
N SER A 74 -18.32 9.30 13.16
CA SER A 74 -17.16 10.09 12.73
C SER A 74 -16.60 10.98 13.83
N ALA A 75 -15.33 11.34 13.69
CA ALA A 75 -14.65 12.33 14.51
C ALA A 75 -13.76 13.22 13.63
N GLU A 76 -13.78 14.53 13.89
CA GLU A 76 -12.84 15.46 13.23
C GLU A 76 -11.42 15.19 13.73
N VAL A 77 -10.48 15.19 12.79
CA VAL A 77 -9.03 15.02 13.03
C VAL A 77 -8.20 16.09 12.33
N GLY A 78 -8.85 17.04 11.66
CA GLY A 78 -8.19 18.13 10.95
C GLY A 78 -9.20 19.15 10.42
N PRO A 79 -8.73 20.25 9.79
CA PRO A 79 -9.61 21.32 9.30
C PRO A 79 -10.55 20.87 8.17
N ARG A 80 -10.20 19.80 7.46
CA ARG A 80 -10.95 19.26 6.31
C ARG A 80 -10.95 17.73 6.27
N SER A 81 -10.80 17.08 7.43
CA SER A 81 -10.65 15.63 7.53
C SER A 81 -11.34 15.04 8.75
N ARG A 82 -12.13 13.99 8.52
CA ARG A 82 -12.66 13.09 9.55
C ARG A 82 -12.05 11.71 9.43
N VAL A 83 -12.04 11.02 10.57
CA VAL A 83 -12.04 9.56 10.58
C VAL A 83 -13.46 9.06 10.79
N TRP A 84 -13.79 7.95 10.14
CA TRP A 84 -15.04 7.21 10.25
C TRP A 84 -14.72 5.78 10.67
N ALA A 85 -15.49 5.21 11.59
CA ALA A 85 -15.31 3.83 12.04
C ALA A 85 -16.57 3.34 12.78
N GLU A 86 -16.61 2.04 13.11
CA GLU A 86 -17.53 1.52 14.12
C GLU A 86 -17.29 2.21 15.47
N PRO A 87 -18.32 2.40 16.32
CA PRO A 87 -18.21 3.12 17.59
C PRO A 87 -17.08 2.64 18.51
N CYS A 88 -16.76 1.35 18.47
CA CYS A 88 -15.69 0.76 19.30
C CYS A 88 -14.27 1.20 18.89
N LEU A 89 -14.08 1.70 17.66
CA LEU A 89 -12.78 2.09 17.12
C LEU A 89 -12.59 3.60 17.01
N ILE A 90 -13.65 4.41 17.14
CA ILE A 90 -13.59 5.82 16.78
C ILE A 90 -12.59 6.64 17.61
N GLU A 91 -12.47 6.35 18.91
CA GLU A 91 -11.51 7.05 19.78
C GLU A 91 -10.06 6.67 19.45
N ALA A 92 -9.81 5.40 19.12
CA ALA A 92 -8.50 4.96 18.66
C ALA A 92 -8.12 5.62 17.33
N ALA A 93 -9.05 5.63 16.36
CA ALA A 93 -8.87 6.28 15.06
C ALA A 93 -8.61 7.78 15.20
N LYS A 94 -9.39 8.46 16.05
CA LYS A 94 -9.21 9.89 16.31
C LYS A 94 -7.82 10.17 16.88
N LYS A 95 -7.42 9.44 17.93
CA LYS A 95 -6.11 9.62 18.56
C LYS A 95 -4.94 9.37 17.60
N GLU A 96 -5.07 8.36 16.75
CA GLU A 96 -4.06 7.95 15.79
C GLU A 96 -3.85 9.02 14.70
N TYR A 97 -4.93 9.64 14.19
CA TYR A 97 -4.87 10.53 13.01
C TYR A 97 -5.05 12.03 13.31
N ASP A 98 -5.23 12.43 14.57
CA ASP A 98 -5.38 13.84 14.97
C ASP A 98 -4.19 14.71 14.50
N GLY A 99 -4.48 15.63 13.57
CA GLY A 99 -3.56 16.54 12.89
C GLY A 99 -2.78 15.94 11.73
N VAL A 100 -2.60 14.62 11.71
CA VAL A 100 -1.63 13.93 10.84
C VAL A 100 -1.98 14.03 9.35
N ILE A 101 -3.26 13.87 9.02
CA ILE A 101 -3.72 13.90 7.62
C ILE A 101 -3.47 15.27 6.97
N GLU A 102 -3.67 16.35 7.72
CA GLU A 102 -3.50 17.70 7.19
C GLU A 102 -2.02 18.02 6.90
N ASP A 103 -1.09 17.50 7.71
CA ASP A 103 0.34 17.66 7.46
C ASP A 103 0.74 16.98 6.13
N PHE A 104 0.18 15.80 5.85
CA PHE A 104 0.42 15.09 4.60
C PHE A 104 -0.20 15.82 3.39
N LEU A 105 -1.44 16.28 3.52
CA LEU A 105 -2.13 17.05 2.47
C LEU A 105 -1.37 18.32 2.11
N LYS A 106 -0.86 19.08 3.08
CA LYS A 106 -0.08 20.30 2.82
C LYS A 106 1.17 20.03 1.99
N VAL A 107 1.88 18.94 2.30
CA VAL A 107 3.07 18.55 1.52
C VAL A 107 2.67 18.11 0.12
N GLY A 108 1.63 17.29 -0.01
CA GLY A 108 1.07 16.90 -1.31
C GLY A 108 0.64 18.10 -2.16
N GLU A 109 -0.04 19.07 -1.57
CA GLU A 109 -0.47 20.30 -2.26
C GLU A 109 0.71 21.16 -2.71
N LYS A 110 1.74 21.29 -1.87
CA LYS A 110 2.99 21.98 -2.21
C LYS A 110 3.69 21.31 -3.40
N LEU A 111 3.67 19.99 -3.48
CA LEU A 111 4.38 19.21 -4.49
C LEU A 111 3.60 19.02 -5.79
N PHE A 112 2.28 18.85 -5.74
CA PHE A 112 1.48 18.36 -6.88
C PHE A 112 0.34 19.31 -7.27
N GLY A 113 0.15 20.41 -6.53
CA GLY A 113 -0.90 21.41 -6.77
C GLY A 113 -2.14 21.21 -5.89
N PRO A 114 -3.16 22.07 -6.00
CA PRO A 114 -4.25 22.14 -5.03
C PRO A 114 -5.07 20.85 -4.88
N TYR A 115 -5.46 20.51 -3.65
CA TYR A 115 -6.40 19.43 -3.37
C TYR A 115 -7.83 19.89 -3.73
N VAL A 116 -8.48 19.22 -4.68
CA VAL A 116 -9.73 19.73 -5.29
C VAL A 116 -11.00 18.95 -4.95
N TRP A 117 -10.93 18.05 -3.97
CA TRP A 117 -12.04 17.16 -3.59
C TRP A 117 -12.85 17.68 -2.39
N GLY A 118 -12.47 18.83 -1.83
CA GLY A 118 -13.09 19.42 -0.64
C GLY A 118 -12.53 18.81 0.64
N ARG A 119 -13.16 17.74 1.13
CA ARG A 119 -12.70 17.00 2.31
C ARG A 119 -11.84 15.81 1.94
N TYR A 120 -10.97 15.40 2.85
CA TYR A 120 -10.27 14.11 2.81
C TYR A 120 -10.61 13.36 4.09
N ASP A 121 -11.65 12.54 4.03
CA ASP A 121 -12.04 11.70 5.15
C ASP A 121 -11.46 10.28 4.99
N VAL A 122 -11.37 9.54 6.10
CA VAL A 122 -10.78 8.20 6.16
C VAL A 122 -11.76 7.28 6.87
N LEU A 123 -12.12 6.16 6.26
CA LEU A 123 -13.00 5.16 6.82
C LEU A 123 -12.22 3.89 7.17
N PHE A 124 -12.16 3.57 8.46
CA PHE A 124 -11.65 2.30 8.94
C PHE A 124 -12.68 1.21 8.69
N MET A 125 -12.33 0.32 7.77
CA MET A 125 -13.16 -0.80 7.38
C MET A 125 -13.18 -1.90 8.46
N PRO A 126 -14.13 -2.83 8.43
CA PRO A 126 -14.07 -4.02 9.27
C PRO A 126 -12.78 -4.82 9.03
N PRO A 127 -12.32 -5.63 10.00
CA PRO A 127 -11.07 -6.40 9.88
C PRO A 127 -11.01 -7.36 8.69
N SER A 128 -12.14 -7.73 8.10
CA SER A 128 -12.23 -8.57 6.91
C SER A 128 -11.87 -7.85 5.60
N PHE A 129 -11.70 -6.52 5.62
CA PHE A 129 -11.28 -5.75 4.45
C PHE A 129 -9.92 -6.25 3.94
N PRO A 130 -9.84 -6.73 2.70
CA PRO A 130 -8.70 -7.55 2.28
C PRO A 130 -7.49 -6.72 1.79
N PHE A 131 -7.64 -5.41 1.61
CA PHE A 131 -6.64 -4.51 1.03
C PHE A 131 -5.96 -3.61 2.08
N GLY A 132 -4.96 -2.83 1.64
CA GLY A 132 -4.33 -1.80 2.46
C GLY A 132 -5.24 -0.58 2.60
N GLY A 133 -5.59 0.01 1.47
CA GLY A 133 -6.59 1.05 1.35
C GLY A 133 -7.27 1.01 -0.02
N MET A 134 -8.12 2.01 -0.25
CA MET A 134 -8.74 2.31 -1.54
C MET A 134 -8.99 3.81 -1.60
N GLU A 135 -8.55 4.45 -2.68
CA GLU A 135 -8.43 5.89 -2.88
C GLU A 135 -9.74 6.60 -3.20
N ASN A 136 -10.88 6.03 -2.80
CA ASN A 136 -12.22 6.54 -3.06
C ASN A 136 -12.29 8.06 -2.74
N PRO A 137 -12.56 8.94 -3.74
CA PRO A 137 -12.51 10.38 -3.56
C PRO A 137 -13.39 10.85 -2.40
N CYS A 138 -12.89 11.83 -1.64
CA CYS A 138 -13.51 12.36 -0.42
C CYS A 138 -13.53 11.40 0.79
N ILE A 139 -13.48 10.07 0.61
CA ILE A 139 -13.50 9.11 1.73
C ILE A 139 -12.64 7.86 1.43
N THR A 140 -11.36 7.93 1.78
CA THR A 140 -10.44 6.80 1.61
C THR A 140 -10.82 5.65 2.53
N PHE A 141 -10.90 4.43 2.01
CA PHE A 141 -11.10 3.24 2.84
C PHE A 141 -9.75 2.70 3.28
N VAL A 142 -9.63 2.29 4.53
CA VAL A 142 -8.40 1.71 5.06
C VAL A 142 -8.67 0.50 5.95
N THR A 143 -7.70 -0.42 6.01
CA THR A 143 -7.70 -1.51 6.98
C THR A 143 -7.61 -0.98 8.42
N PRO A 144 -8.28 -1.62 9.40
CA PRO A 144 -8.11 -1.27 10.82
C PRO A 144 -6.72 -1.64 11.35
N CYS A 145 -5.92 -2.40 10.60
CA CYS A 145 -4.53 -2.69 10.93
C CYS A 145 -3.64 -1.44 10.99
N LEU A 146 -4.10 -0.28 10.48
CA LEU A 146 -3.37 0.98 10.59
C LEU A 146 -3.56 1.67 11.95
N LEU A 147 -4.40 1.13 12.84
CA LEU A 147 -4.58 1.61 14.21
C LEU A 147 -3.52 0.97 15.12
N ALA A 148 -2.27 1.40 14.96
CA ALA A 148 -1.15 0.86 15.75
C ALA A 148 -1.17 1.35 17.21
N GLY A 149 -1.74 2.53 17.47
CA GLY A 149 -1.87 3.16 18.79
C GLY A 149 -0.77 4.19 19.09
N ASP A 150 0.21 4.34 18.19
CA ASP A 150 1.40 5.17 18.31
C ASP A 150 1.75 5.95 17.03
N ARG A 151 0.85 5.95 16.03
CA ARG A 151 0.99 6.60 14.72
C ARG A 151 2.06 5.98 13.82
N SER A 152 2.60 4.82 14.19
CA SER A 152 3.70 4.15 13.48
C SER A 152 3.34 3.64 12.08
N LEU A 153 2.04 3.55 11.76
CA LEU A 153 1.51 3.17 10.44
C LEU A 153 0.66 4.27 9.79
N ALA A 154 0.65 5.48 10.36
CA ALA A 154 -0.17 6.56 9.83
C ALA A 154 0.33 7.04 8.45
N ASP A 155 1.63 6.92 8.19
CA ASP A 155 2.27 7.25 6.91
C ASP A 155 1.79 6.35 5.75
N VAL A 156 1.20 5.19 6.02
CA VAL A 156 0.59 4.34 5.00
C VAL A 156 -0.52 5.07 4.24
N ILE A 157 -1.20 6.05 4.85
CA ILE A 157 -2.24 6.82 4.18
C ILE A 157 -1.70 7.81 3.15
N ILE A 158 -0.39 8.08 3.15
CA ILE A 158 0.24 8.95 2.17
C ILE A 158 0.05 8.39 0.75
N HIS A 159 0.01 7.05 0.58
CA HIS A 159 -0.33 6.40 -0.70
C HIS A 159 -1.68 6.90 -1.22
N GLU A 160 -2.70 6.74 -0.38
CA GLU A 160 -4.08 7.07 -0.71
C GLU A 160 -4.29 8.57 -0.87
N ILE A 161 -3.56 9.40 -0.12
CA ILE A 161 -3.52 10.84 -0.33
C ILE A 161 -2.96 11.16 -1.72
N SER A 162 -1.86 10.52 -2.10
CA SER A 162 -1.18 10.74 -3.39
C SER A 162 -2.06 10.40 -4.58
N HIS A 163 -2.93 9.40 -4.44
CA HIS A 163 -3.94 9.07 -5.46
C HIS A 163 -4.92 10.20 -5.78
N SER A 164 -5.11 11.15 -4.86
CA SER A 164 -5.90 12.37 -5.11
C SER A 164 -5.40 13.16 -6.31
N TRP A 165 -4.13 13.00 -6.70
CA TRP A 165 -3.52 13.56 -7.91
C TRP A 165 -3.26 12.48 -8.98
N PHE A 166 -2.66 11.36 -8.59
CA PHE A 166 -2.22 10.29 -9.49
C PHE A 166 -3.18 9.09 -9.41
N GLY A 167 -4.14 9.02 -10.31
CA GLY A 167 -5.25 8.06 -10.28
C GLY A 167 -6.59 8.77 -10.32
N ASN A 168 -6.92 9.59 -9.32
CA ASN A 168 -8.23 10.24 -9.26
C ASN A 168 -8.32 11.42 -10.25
N LEU A 169 -7.33 12.32 -10.25
CA LEU A 169 -7.29 13.44 -11.20
C LEU A 169 -6.78 13.01 -12.57
N VAL A 170 -5.61 12.40 -12.63
CA VAL A 170 -5.03 11.84 -13.85
C VAL A 170 -5.17 10.32 -13.79
N THR A 171 -6.03 9.74 -14.61
CA THR A 171 -6.34 8.30 -14.53
C THR A 171 -5.71 7.56 -15.69
N ASN A 172 -5.31 6.31 -15.51
CA ASN A 172 -5.03 5.40 -16.60
C ASN A 172 -6.28 5.21 -17.50
N ALA A 173 -6.14 5.31 -18.82
CA ALA A 173 -7.27 5.12 -19.74
C ALA A 173 -7.78 3.66 -19.79
N ASN A 174 -6.95 2.69 -19.41
CA ASN A 174 -7.31 1.28 -19.31
C ASN A 174 -6.42 0.56 -18.28
N TRP A 175 -6.86 -0.60 -17.81
CA TRP A 175 -6.15 -1.40 -16.81
C TRP A 175 -4.80 -1.97 -17.27
N GLY A 176 -4.54 -2.01 -18.58
CA GLY A 176 -3.22 -2.33 -19.11
C GLY A 176 -2.15 -1.29 -18.79
N GLU A 177 -2.57 -0.05 -18.49
CA GLU A 177 -1.72 1.08 -18.10
C GLU A 177 -1.80 1.38 -16.60
N PHE A 178 -2.15 0.40 -15.77
CA PHE A 178 -2.37 0.60 -14.33
C PHE A 178 -1.15 1.18 -13.60
N TRP A 179 0.06 0.95 -14.13
CA TRP A 179 1.30 1.55 -13.62
C TRP A 179 1.28 3.10 -13.64
N LEU A 180 0.49 3.75 -14.50
CA LEU A 180 0.36 5.21 -14.50
C LEU A 180 -0.27 5.73 -13.22
N ASN A 181 -1.20 4.98 -12.63
CA ASN A 181 -1.73 5.30 -11.33
C ASN A 181 -0.68 4.93 -10.28
N GLU A 182 -0.37 3.64 -10.15
CA GLU A 182 0.38 3.14 -9.00
C GLU A 182 1.85 3.55 -8.98
N GLY A 183 2.52 3.57 -10.13
CA GLY A 183 3.92 3.97 -10.23
C GLY A 183 4.13 5.45 -9.87
N PHE A 184 3.24 6.33 -10.35
CA PHE A 184 3.27 7.74 -9.98
C PHE A 184 2.83 7.96 -8.53
N THR A 185 1.81 7.25 -8.04
CA THR A 185 1.40 7.30 -6.62
C THR A 185 2.51 6.85 -5.69
N MET A 186 3.18 5.73 -5.98
CA MET A 186 4.31 5.24 -5.19
C MET A 186 5.48 6.23 -5.19
N TYR A 187 5.76 6.88 -6.32
CA TYR A 187 6.75 7.95 -6.37
C TYR A 187 6.32 9.15 -5.53
N ALA A 188 5.07 9.59 -5.68
CA ALA A 188 4.51 10.72 -4.94
C ALA A 188 4.50 10.47 -3.43
N GLN A 189 4.14 9.25 -3.00
CA GLN A 189 4.22 8.83 -1.61
C GLN A 189 5.63 9.01 -1.07
N ARG A 190 6.62 8.40 -1.73
CA ARG A 190 8.02 8.46 -1.29
C ARG A 190 8.57 9.88 -1.33
N ARG A 191 8.10 10.70 -2.27
CA ARG A 191 8.43 12.13 -2.33
C ARG A 191 7.86 12.91 -1.14
N ILE A 192 6.61 12.68 -0.75
CA ILE A 192 6.00 13.26 0.47
C ILE A 192 6.74 12.76 1.72
N THR A 193 6.97 11.46 1.84
CA THR A 193 7.75 10.84 2.94
C THR A 193 9.12 11.48 3.05
N THR A 194 9.78 11.78 1.93
CA THR A 194 11.11 12.44 1.92
C THR A 194 11.04 13.86 2.49
N GLU A 195 10.03 14.66 2.15
CA GLU A 195 9.85 16.01 2.72
C GLU A 195 9.57 15.96 4.23
N LEU A 196 8.83 14.94 4.69
CA LEU A 196 8.41 14.83 6.10
C LEU A 196 9.48 14.22 7.01
N TYR A 197 10.15 13.19 6.53
CA TYR A 197 10.99 12.31 7.36
C TYR A 197 12.43 12.18 6.86
N GLY A 198 12.73 12.78 5.70
CA GLY A 198 14.07 12.81 5.11
C GLY A 198 14.39 11.59 4.26
N PRO A 199 15.40 11.71 3.38
CA PRO A 199 15.73 10.69 2.38
C PRO A 199 16.18 9.36 3.00
N ALA A 200 16.87 9.40 4.15
CA ALA A 200 17.34 8.18 4.82
C ALA A 200 16.17 7.27 5.24
N TYR A 201 15.08 7.85 5.75
CA TYR A 201 13.89 7.09 6.15
C TYR A 201 13.15 6.56 4.93
N THR A 202 12.94 7.38 3.90
CA THR A 202 12.31 6.96 2.65
C THR A 202 13.08 5.84 1.94
N CYS A 203 14.41 5.81 2.05
CA CYS A 203 15.21 4.72 1.50
C CYS A 203 14.85 3.35 2.12
N LEU A 204 14.46 3.30 3.40
CA LEU A 204 14.00 2.07 4.05
C LEU A 204 12.68 1.58 3.44
N GLU A 205 11.75 2.50 3.17
CA GLU A 205 10.50 2.20 2.49
C GLU A 205 10.74 1.67 1.07
N ALA A 206 11.64 2.33 0.31
CA ALA A 206 12.02 1.89 -1.03
C ALA A 206 12.78 0.56 -1.04
N ALA A 207 13.59 0.27 -0.02
CA ALA A 207 14.24 -1.04 0.13
C ALA A 207 13.22 -2.15 0.42
N ALA A 208 12.22 -1.89 1.27
CA ALA A 208 11.13 -2.82 1.52
C ALA A 208 10.31 -3.08 0.24
N GLY A 209 9.99 -2.03 -0.53
CA GLY A 209 9.34 -2.15 -1.84
C GLY A 209 10.14 -2.97 -2.84
N ARG A 210 11.45 -2.72 -2.95
CA ARG A 210 12.36 -3.51 -3.79
C ARG A 210 12.37 -5.00 -3.42
N ALA A 211 12.37 -5.31 -2.12
CA ALA A 211 12.31 -6.69 -1.64
C ALA A 211 10.99 -7.37 -2.00
N LEU A 212 9.86 -6.66 -1.89
CA LEU A 212 8.54 -7.16 -2.30
C LEU A 212 8.49 -7.46 -3.80
N LEU A 213 9.02 -6.56 -4.65
CA LEU A 213 9.11 -6.79 -6.09
C LEU A 213 9.96 -8.02 -6.42
N ARG A 214 11.09 -8.21 -5.72
CA ARG A 214 11.95 -9.40 -5.90
C ARG A 214 11.20 -10.67 -5.55
N GLN A 215 10.55 -10.69 -4.39
CA GLN A 215 9.75 -11.84 -3.95
C GLN A 215 8.61 -12.15 -4.93
N HIS A 216 7.94 -11.12 -5.46
CA HIS A 216 6.91 -11.27 -6.48
C HIS A 216 7.47 -11.99 -7.70
N MET A 217 8.57 -11.48 -8.27
CA MET A 217 9.19 -12.05 -9.47
C MET A 217 9.77 -13.45 -9.25
N ASP A 218 10.27 -13.75 -8.05
CA ASP A 218 10.70 -15.11 -7.69
C ASP A 218 9.53 -16.10 -7.67
N THR A 219 8.33 -15.61 -7.36
CA THR A 219 7.11 -16.42 -7.30
C THR A 219 6.43 -16.54 -8.66
N SER A 220 6.33 -15.44 -9.41
CA SER A 220 5.64 -15.39 -10.72
C SER A 220 6.52 -15.83 -11.89
N GLY A 221 7.85 -15.75 -11.72
CA GLY A 221 8.84 -15.90 -12.79
C GLY A 221 9.09 -14.56 -13.50
N GLU A 222 10.35 -14.17 -13.69
CA GLU A 222 10.70 -12.83 -14.22
C GLU A 222 10.06 -12.54 -15.59
N ASP A 223 10.06 -13.52 -16.49
CA ASP A 223 9.52 -13.39 -17.85
C ASP A 223 7.99 -13.40 -17.93
N HIS A 224 7.29 -13.50 -16.79
CA HIS A 224 5.84 -13.54 -16.76
C HIS A 224 5.23 -12.27 -17.41
N PRO A 225 4.23 -12.38 -18.30
CA PRO A 225 3.66 -11.22 -19.00
C PRO A 225 3.10 -10.12 -18.09
N LEU A 226 2.64 -10.47 -16.89
CA LEU A 226 2.16 -9.51 -15.87
C LEU A 226 3.28 -8.71 -15.19
N ASN A 227 4.55 -9.03 -15.44
CA ASN A 227 5.72 -8.28 -14.96
C ASN A 227 6.14 -7.15 -15.91
N LYS A 228 5.33 -6.87 -16.95
CA LYS A 228 5.42 -5.69 -17.79
C LYS A 228 4.70 -4.52 -17.10
N LEU A 229 5.16 -3.29 -17.34
CA LEU A 229 4.39 -2.12 -16.89
C LEU A 229 3.13 -1.92 -17.73
N ARG A 230 3.24 -2.15 -19.05
CA ARG A 230 2.12 -2.17 -19.98
C ARG A 230 1.67 -3.62 -20.19
N VAL A 231 0.56 -3.97 -19.56
CA VAL A 231 -0.08 -5.29 -19.74
C VAL A 231 -1.11 -5.21 -20.84
N LYS A 232 -1.14 -6.21 -21.74
CA LYS A 232 -2.21 -6.31 -22.74
C LYS A 232 -3.41 -7.04 -22.12
N ILE A 233 -4.53 -6.32 -21.97
CA ILE A 233 -5.78 -6.88 -21.48
C ILE A 233 -6.55 -7.48 -22.66
N GLU A 234 -6.34 -8.77 -22.91
CA GLU A 234 -7.02 -9.55 -23.96
C GLU A 234 -8.12 -10.43 -23.35
N PRO A 235 -9.09 -10.95 -24.14
CA PRO A 235 -10.11 -11.85 -23.62
C PRO A 235 -9.49 -13.03 -22.84
N GLY A 236 -9.89 -13.17 -21.57
CA GLY A 236 -9.36 -14.18 -20.66
C GLY A 236 -8.33 -13.68 -19.64
N VAL A 237 -7.84 -12.45 -19.78
CA VAL A 237 -7.04 -11.76 -18.75
C VAL A 237 -7.98 -11.01 -17.81
N ASP A 238 -7.97 -11.36 -16.52
CA ASP A 238 -8.70 -10.61 -15.50
C ASP A 238 -7.93 -9.33 -15.17
N PRO A 239 -8.52 -8.12 -15.27
CA PRO A 239 -7.86 -6.90 -14.82
C PRO A 239 -7.35 -6.96 -13.38
N ASP A 240 -7.99 -7.74 -12.51
CA ASP A 240 -7.53 -7.93 -11.12
C ASP A 240 -6.15 -8.61 -11.06
N ASP A 241 -5.73 -9.36 -12.09
CA ASP A 241 -4.39 -9.96 -12.17
C ASP A 241 -3.27 -8.90 -12.33
N THR A 242 -3.62 -7.70 -12.79
CA THR A 242 -2.68 -6.56 -12.85
C THR A 242 -2.39 -5.97 -11.47
N TYR A 243 -3.22 -6.26 -10.47
CA TYR A 243 -3.01 -5.85 -9.08
C TYR A 243 -1.95 -6.74 -8.42
N ASN A 244 -0.68 -6.41 -8.68
CA ASN A 244 0.49 -7.07 -8.11
C ASN A 244 1.62 -6.06 -7.89
N GLU A 245 2.78 -6.48 -7.39
CA GLU A 245 3.88 -5.58 -7.02
C GLU A 245 4.51 -4.82 -8.21
N THR A 246 4.34 -5.30 -9.45
CA THR A 246 4.97 -4.73 -10.65
C THR A 246 4.55 -3.28 -10.93
N PRO A 247 3.26 -2.95 -11.15
CA PRO A 247 2.84 -1.57 -11.45
C PRO A 247 3.21 -0.56 -10.35
N TYR A 248 3.32 -1.01 -9.10
CA TYR A 248 3.75 -0.19 -7.97
C TYR A 248 5.26 0.06 -8.00
N GLU A 249 6.05 -1.01 -7.90
CA GLU A 249 7.48 -0.89 -7.61
C GLU A 249 8.36 -0.77 -8.86
N LYS A 250 8.04 -1.49 -9.94
CA LYS A 250 8.70 -1.25 -11.24
C LYS A 250 8.22 0.10 -11.81
N GLY A 251 6.96 0.47 -11.59
CA GLY A 251 6.43 1.78 -11.95
C GLY A 251 7.15 2.91 -11.21
N PHE A 252 7.31 2.78 -9.89
CA PHE A 252 8.13 3.69 -9.09
C PHE A 252 9.57 3.81 -9.62
N CYS A 253 10.21 2.69 -9.98
CA CYS A 253 11.56 2.73 -10.55
C CYS A 253 11.59 3.50 -11.87
N PHE A 254 10.56 3.36 -12.71
CA PHE A 254 10.49 4.10 -13.97
C PHE A 254 10.27 5.60 -13.74
N VAL A 255 9.35 6.00 -12.86
CA VAL A 255 9.15 7.43 -12.52
C VAL A 255 10.41 8.01 -11.86
N SER A 256 11.11 7.22 -11.03
CA SER A 256 12.41 7.61 -10.46
C SER A 256 13.50 7.76 -11.52
N TYR A 257 13.46 6.95 -12.59
CA TYR A 257 14.36 7.10 -13.74
C TYR A 257 14.07 8.40 -14.50
N LEU A 258 12.81 8.79 -14.68
CA LEU A 258 12.46 10.10 -15.25
C LEU A 258 12.97 11.26 -14.37
N ALA A 259 12.87 11.14 -13.05
CA ALA A 259 13.46 12.11 -12.12
C ALA A 259 15.00 12.16 -12.25
N HIS A 260 15.65 11.00 -12.36
CA HIS A 260 17.09 10.89 -12.57
C HIS A 260 17.55 11.55 -13.88
N LEU A 261 16.84 11.31 -14.99
CA LEU A 261 17.12 11.93 -16.29
C LEU A 261 17.01 13.47 -16.24
N THR A 262 16.05 13.97 -15.45
CA THR A 262 15.87 15.41 -15.20
C THR A 262 17.07 16.02 -14.47
N GLY A 263 17.71 15.26 -13.59
CA GLY A 263 18.94 15.63 -12.88
C GLY A 263 18.76 16.68 -11.79
N ASP A 264 17.56 17.22 -11.59
CA ASP A 264 17.21 18.22 -10.59
C ASP A 264 15.82 17.89 -10.01
N GLN A 265 15.78 17.64 -8.69
CA GLN A 265 14.55 17.24 -8.03
C GLN A 265 13.48 18.34 -8.04
N THR A 266 13.87 19.61 -7.90
CA THR A 266 12.90 20.73 -7.91
C THR A 266 12.28 20.89 -9.30
N LYS A 267 13.07 20.75 -10.37
CA LYS A 267 12.53 20.74 -11.74
C LYS A 267 11.58 19.57 -11.98
N PHE A 268 11.88 18.39 -11.44
CA PHE A 268 10.99 17.25 -11.57
C PHE A 268 9.69 17.44 -10.76
N ASP A 269 9.77 18.02 -9.56
CA ASP A 269 8.59 18.38 -8.76
C ASP A 269 7.68 19.38 -9.52
N ASP A 270 8.27 20.38 -10.19
CA ASP A 270 7.53 21.33 -11.02
C ASP A 270 6.92 20.67 -12.26
N PHE A 271 7.60 19.69 -12.86
CA PHE A 271 7.03 18.83 -13.90
C PHE A 271 5.82 18.05 -13.39
N LEU A 272 5.87 17.45 -12.19
CA LEU A 272 4.72 16.71 -11.63
C LEU A 272 3.49 17.61 -11.44
N LYS A 273 3.68 18.87 -11.00
CA LYS A 273 2.58 19.86 -10.97
C LYS A 273 2.04 20.14 -12.36
N ALA A 274 2.93 20.32 -13.34
CA ALA A 274 2.54 20.59 -14.72
C ALA A 274 1.78 19.40 -15.33
N TYR A 275 2.21 18.17 -15.05
CA TYR A 275 1.58 16.92 -15.46
C TYR A 275 0.17 16.80 -14.89
N VAL A 276 0.00 16.98 -13.57
CA VAL A 276 -1.32 16.99 -12.93
C VAL A 276 -2.21 18.06 -13.57
N ASN A 277 -1.70 19.28 -13.74
CA ASN A 277 -2.49 20.37 -14.31
C ASN A 277 -2.89 20.12 -15.78
N LYS A 278 -2.00 19.54 -16.58
CA LYS A 278 -2.23 19.22 -17.99
C LYS A 278 -3.32 18.16 -18.17
N PHE A 279 -3.27 17.10 -17.37
CA PHE A 279 -4.14 15.92 -17.52
C PHE A 279 -5.25 15.84 -16.47
N LYS A 280 -5.46 16.91 -15.70
CA LYS A 280 -6.50 16.99 -14.67
C LYS A 280 -7.86 16.61 -15.25
N PHE A 281 -8.54 15.67 -14.59
CA PHE A 281 -9.84 15.12 -15.00
C PHE A 281 -9.85 14.39 -16.34
N GLN A 282 -8.69 13.96 -16.83
CA GLN A 282 -8.55 13.15 -18.04
C GLN A 282 -8.12 11.73 -17.68
N SER A 283 -8.33 10.83 -18.64
CA SER A 283 -7.81 9.47 -18.60
C SER A 283 -6.84 9.29 -19.77
N ILE A 284 -5.61 8.87 -19.50
CA ILE A 284 -4.51 8.94 -20.47
C ILE A 284 -3.80 7.59 -20.66
N LEU A 285 -3.11 7.46 -21.78
CA LEU A 285 -2.16 6.40 -22.07
C LEU A 285 -0.73 6.82 -21.70
N ALA A 286 0.16 5.84 -21.56
CA ALA A 286 1.56 6.13 -21.19
C ALA A 286 2.28 6.97 -22.25
N ASP A 287 1.94 6.80 -23.52
CA ASP A 287 2.53 7.58 -24.62
C ASP A 287 2.26 9.08 -24.45
N GLU A 288 1.06 9.47 -24.01
CA GLU A 288 0.70 10.87 -23.76
C GLU A 288 1.50 11.45 -22.59
N ALA A 289 1.66 10.68 -21.51
CA ALA A 289 2.45 11.08 -20.34
C ALA A 289 3.93 11.28 -20.69
N LEU A 290 4.51 10.35 -21.44
CA LEU A 290 5.92 10.36 -21.82
C LEU A 290 6.23 11.39 -22.90
N GLU A 291 5.31 11.61 -23.85
CA GLU A 291 5.42 12.71 -24.80
C GLU A 291 5.41 14.06 -24.09
N PHE A 292 4.49 14.26 -23.14
CA PHE A 292 4.44 15.49 -22.35
C PHE A 292 5.72 15.70 -21.52
N TYR A 293 6.31 14.63 -20.96
CA TYR A 293 7.61 14.71 -20.29
C TYR A 293 8.72 15.22 -21.23
N LEU A 294 8.81 14.69 -22.45
CA LEU A 294 9.81 15.10 -23.44
C LEU A 294 9.54 16.52 -23.99
N GLU A 295 8.28 16.94 -24.08
CA GLU A 295 7.92 18.31 -24.44
C GLU A 295 8.28 19.31 -23.34
N TYR A 296 8.07 18.95 -22.08
CA TYR A 296 8.39 19.78 -20.93
C TYR A 296 9.91 19.95 -20.75
N PHE A 297 10.70 18.93 -21.11
CA PHE A 297 12.16 18.92 -21.09
C PHE A 297 12.76 18.78 -22.50
N PRO A 298 12.73 19.84 -23.33
CA PRO A 298 13.17 19.77 -24.73
C PRO A 298 14.63 19.36 -24.88
N GLU A 299 15.49 19.65 -23.90
CA GLU A 299 16.88 19.23 -23.87
C GLU A 299 17.04 17.71 -23.73
N LEU A 300 16.14 17.05 -22.99
CA LEU A 300 16.13 15.59 -22.85
C LEU A 300 15.61 14.94 -24.13
N LYS A 301 14.60 15.54 -24.76
CA LYS A 301 14.11 15.14 -26.09
C LYS A 301 15.20 15.24 -27.15
N ALA A 302 15.96 16.34 -27.17
CA ALA A 302 17.08 16.52 -28.09
C ALA A 302 18.21 15.50 -27.88
N ARG A 303 18.43 15.05 -26.64
CA ARG A 303 19.38 13.98 -26.29
C ARG A 303 18.88 12.58 -26.65
N GLY A 304 17.59 12.40 -26.98
CA GLY A 304 16.99 11.11 -27.30
C GLY A 304 16.98 10.15 -26.11
N VAL A 305 16.69 10.66 -24.91
CA VAL A 305 16.71 9.84 -23.67
C VAL A 305 15.71 8.67 -23.68
N ASP A 306 14.66 8.78 -24.50
CA ASP A 306 13.64 7.75 -24.75
C ASP A 306 14.16 6.56 -25.57
N LYS A 307 15.36 6.69 -26.17
CA LYS A 307 15.96 5.72 -27.10
C LYS A 307 17.34 5.22 -26.66
N ILE A 308 17.71 5.45 -25.39
CA ILE A 308 18.97 4.95 -24.84
C ILE A 308 18.90 3.42 -24.80
N ALA A 309 19.87 2.74 -25.42
CA ALA A 309 19.90 1.29 -25.52
C ALA A 309 19.80 0.61 -24.14
N GLY A 310 18.80 -0.27 -23.96
CA GLY A 310 18.50 -0.97 -22.71
C GLY A 310 17.73 -0.14 -21.67
N LEU A 311 17.43 1.12 -21.98
CA LEU A 311 16.66 2.06 -21.16
C LEU A 311 15.60 2.80 -21.98
N GLU A 312 15.25 2.26 -23.16
CA GLU A 312 14.21 2.82 -24.01
C GLU A 312 12.89 2.84 -23.26
N PHE A 313 12.09 3.89 -23.46
CA PHE A 313 10.78 3.95 -22.80
C PHE A 313 9.88 2.78 -23.22
N ASP A 314 9.96 2.34 -24.49
CA ASP A 314 9.25 1.15 -24.95
C ASP A 314 9.72 -0.13 -24.22
N HIS A 315 11.03 -0.24 -23.95
CA HIS A 315 11.60 -1.37 -23.23
C HIS A 315 11.05 -1.43 -21.79
N TRP A 316 11.02 -0.29 -21.09
CA TRP A 316 10.40 -0.16 -19.76
C TRP A 316 8.95 -0.62 -19.74
N LEU A 317 8.16 -0.20 -20.74
CA LEU A 317 6.74 -0.49 -20.80
C LEU A 317 6.47 -1.97 -21.13
N ASN A 318 7.15 -2.51 -22.15
CA ASN A 318 6.73 -3.75 -22.81
C ASN A 318 7.59 -4.97 -22.49
N THR A 319 8.68 -4.82 -21.75
CA THR A 319 9.57 -5.93 -21.37
C THR A 319 9.31 -6.39 -19.93
N PRO A 320 9.09 -7.69 -19.69
CA PRO A 320 8.92 -8.22 -18.34
C PRO A 320 10.27 -8.22 -17.59
N GLY A 321 10.28 -8.68 -16.34
CA GLY A 321 11.50 -8.82 -15.54
C GLY A 321 11.93 -7.56 -14.76
N TRP A 322 13.11 -7.65 -14.18
CA TRP A 322 13.65 -6.67 -13.22
C TRP A 322 13.79 -5.25 -13.81
N PRO A 323 13.57 -4.17 -13.04
CA PRO A 323 13.75 -2.80 -13.54
C PRO A 323 15.20 -2.54 -14.00
N PRO A 324 15.43 -1.96 -15.19
CA PRO A 324 16.78 -1.70 -15.70
C PRO A 324 17.48 -0.53 -15.00
N PHE A 325 16.73 0.31 -14.29
CA PHE A 325 17.26 1.33 -13.37
C PHE A 325 16.69 1.11 -11.97
N LEU A 326 17.54 1.29 -10.96
CA LEU A 326 17.14 1.31 -9.56
C LEU A 326 17.55 2.66 -8.94
N PRO A 327 16.65 3.31 -8.19
CA PRO A 327 17.00 4.53 -7.48
C PRO A 327 18.09 4.27 -6.43
N ASP A 328 18.93 5.27 -6.22
CA ASP A 328 20.00 5.24 -5.22
C ASP A 328 19.41 5.22 -3.80
N LEU A 329 19.84 4.23 -3.01
CA LEU A 329 19.44 4.06 -1.62
C LEU A 329 20.58 4.36 -0.64
N SER A 330 21.72 4.86 -1.12
CA SER A 330 22.87 5.23 -0.29
C SER A 330 22.53 6.18 0.86
N PRO A 331 21.57 7.14 0.75
CA PRO A 331 21.18 7.96 1.90
C PRO A 331 20.59 7.14 3.06
N GLY A 332 20.04 5.96 2.78
CA GLY A 332 19.47 5.04 3.76
C GLY A 332 20.50 4.24 4.56
N GLU A 333 21.78 4.21 4.14
CA GLU A 333 22.81 3.39 4.79
C GLU A 333 22.98 3.71 6.27
N ALA A 334 22.84 4.99 6.65
CA ALA A 334 22.91 5.42 8.05
C ALA A 334 21.86 4.76 8.96
N LEU A 335 20.74 4.30 8.41
CA LEU A 335 19.68 3.59 9.15
C LEU A 335 19.71 2.08 8.89
N MET A 336 20.01 1.67 7.66
CA MET A 336 20.03 0.26 7.25
C MET A 336 21.20 -0.52 7.85
N LYS A 337 22.40 0.08 7.90
CA LYS A 337 23.61 -0.61 8.35
C LYS A 337 23.52 -1.03 9.82
N PRO A 338 23.16 -0.16 10.79
CA PRO A 338 22.99 -0.58 12.17
C PRO A 338 21.92 -1.68 12.36
N ALA A 339 20.84 -1.64 11.56
CA ALA A 339 19.80 -2.66 11.58
C ALA A 339 20.29 -4.01 11.04
N ALA A 340 21.03 -4.01 9.93
CA ALA A 340 21.63 -5.22 9.37
C ALA A 340 22.72 -5.82 10.28
N GLU A 341 23.58 -4.98 10.84
CA GLU A 341 24.60 -5.41 11.81
C GLU A 341 23.96 -6.06 13.04
N LEU A 342 22.90 -5.46 13.60
CA LEU A 342 22.18 -6.06 14.71
C LEU A 342 21.55 -7.40 14.33
N ALA A 343 20.94 -7.52 13.14
CA ALA A 343 20.37 -8.78 12.66
C ALA A 343 21.43 -9.88 12.54
N ASN A 344 22.62 -9.56 12.03
CA ASN A 344 23.74 -10.50 11.95
C ASN A 344 24.18 -10.98 13.34
N LEU A 345 24.21 -10.11 14.35
CA LEU A 345 24.52 -10.52 15.72
C LEU A 345 23.52 -11.58 16.25
N TRP A 346 22.23 -11.47 15.92
CA TRP A 346 21.22 -12.48 16.30
C TRP A 346 21.38 -13.83 15.59
N SER A 347 22.09 -13.87 14.46
CA SER A 347 22.43 -15.12 13.76
C SER A 347 23.75 -15.74 14.23
N SER A 348 24.49 -15.08 15.13
CA SER A 348 25.83 -15.52 15.56
C SER A 348 25.79 -16.71 16.54
N THR A 349 26.86 -17.51 16.52
CA THR A 349 27.12 -18.59 17.49
C THR A 349 28.59 -18.52 17.93
N PRO A 350 28.90 -18.25 19.22
CA PRO A 350 27.98 -17.95 20.32
C PRO A 350 27.33 -16.56 20.16
N LEU A 351 26.20 -16.34 20.85
CA LEU A 351 25.49 -15.06 20.85
C LEU A 351 26.29 -13.98 21.59
N ASP A 352 26.65 -12.90 20.89
CA ASP A 352 27.34 -11.74 21.48
C ASP A 352 26.34 -10.77 22.16
N THR A 353 25.89 -11.15 23.35
CA THR A 353 24.92 -10.37 24.14
C THR A 353 25.47 -9.01 24.59
N GLU A 354 26.79 -8.89 24.76
CA GLU A 354 27.43 -7.63 25.15
C GLU A 354 27.27 -6.59 24.06
N THR A 355 27.60 -6.93 22.81
CA THR A 355 27.44 -6.03 21.67
C THR A 355 25.96 -5.74 21.39
N ILE A 356 25.11 -6.76 21.46
CA ILE A 356 23.65 -6.61 21.27
C ILE A 356 23.08 -5.58 22.27
N SER A 357 23.47 -5.65 23.55
CA SER A 357 22.95 -4.75 24.60
C SER A 357 23.28 -3.27 24.38
N LYS A 358 24.25 -2.94 23.52
CA LYS A 358 24.65 -1.56 23.21
C LYS A 358 23.74 -0.90 22.17
N VAL A 359 22.95 -1.69 21.44
CA VAL A 359 21.99 -1.19 20.44
C VAL A 359 20.60 -1.18 21.06
N ASP A 360 19.89 -0.06 20.93
CA ASP A 360 18.51 0.07 21.41
C ASP A 360 17.56 0.29 20.21
N PRO A 361 17.01 -0.79 19.62
CA PRO A 361 16.05 -0.72 18.53
C PRO A 361 14.75 -0.01 18.91
N THR A 362 14.46 0.18 20.20
CA THR A 362 13.19 0.81 20.61
C THR A 362 13.14 2.31 20.29
N LYS A 363 14.28 2.90 19.90
CA LYS A 363 14.39 4.26 19.38
C LYS A 363 14.20 4.34 17.85
N TRP A 364 14.16 3.21 17.17
CA TRP A 364 14.01 3.17 15.71
C TRP A 364 12.55 3.40 15.31
N ARG A 365 12.37 4.08 14.18
CA ARG A 365 11.05 4.23 13.56
C ARG A 365 10.63 2.93 12.86
N THR A 366 9.35 2.84 12.49
CA THR A 366 8.71 1.65 11.92
C THR A 366 9.50 1.01 10.79
N TYR A 367 9.86 1.75 9.74
CA TYR A 367 10.56 1.15 8.61
C TYR A 367 11.97 0.64 8.93
N GLN A 368 12.63 1.19 9.95
CA GLN A 368 13.94 0.69 10.39
C GLN A 368 13.79 -0.60 11.20
N LEU A 369 12.74 -0.69 12.05
CA LEU A 369 12.37 -1.93 12.74
C LEU A 369 11.93 -3.02 11.75
N VAL A 370 11.13 -2.65 10.75
CA VAL A 370 10.72 -3.51 9.63
C VAL A 370 11.95 -4.05 8.90
N TYR A 371 12.89 -3.18 8.52
CA TYR A 371 14.12 -3.58 7.85
C TYR A 371 14.97 -4.52 8.71
N PHE A 372 15.11 -4.23 10.02
CA PHE A 372 15.78 -5.11 10.96
C PHE A 372 15.14 -6.50 11.00
N LEU A 373 13.81 -6.58 11.12
CA LEU A 373 13.09 -7.85 11.15
C LEU A 373 13.13 -8.59 9.82
N ASP A 374 13.12 -7.90 8.69
CA ASP A 374 13.30 -8.51 7.36
C ASP A 374 14.69 -9.15 7.25
N ARG A 375 15.74 -8.49 7.75
CA ARG A 375 17.09 -9.07 7.81
C ARG A 375 17.16 -10.28 8.75
N VAL A 376 16.50 -10.23 9.92
CA VAL A 376 16.41 -11.39 10.84
C VAL A 376 15.65 -12.56 10.18
N LEU A 377 14.59 -12.26 9.44
CA LEU A 377 13.79 -13.25 8.72
C LEU A 377 14.60 -13.94 7.62
N GLU A 378 15.41 -13.20 6.87
CA GLU A 378 16.33 -13.76 5.87
C GLU A 378 17.42 -14.66 6.49
N LEU A 379 17.89 -14.30 7.68
CA LEU A 379 18.86 -15.09 8.44
C LEU A 379 18.22 -16.28 9.19
N SER A 380 16.90 -16.42 9.15
CA SER A 380 16.20 -17.52 9.83
C SER A 380 16.26 -18.84 9.02
N PRO A 381 16.38 -20.01 9.68
CA PRO A 381 16.35 -20.21 11.13
C PRO A 381 17.64 -19.75 11.83
N LEU A 382 17.45 -19.05 12.95
CA LEU A 382 18.50 -18.62 13.86
C LEU A 382 19.03 -19.81 14.68
N PRO A 383 20.24 -19.72 15.24
CA PRO A 383 20.76 -20.72 16.17
C PRO A 383 19.85 -20.98 17.37
N ASN A 384 19.84 -22.22 17.86
CA ASN A 384 19.03 -22.65 19.00
C ASN A 384 19.21 -21.72 20.21
N GLY A 385 18.11 -21.23 20.79
CA GLY A 385 18.12 -20.31 21.92
C GLY A 385 18.11 -18.82 21.54
N ASN A 386 18.47 -18.46 20.30
CA ASN A 386 18.59 -17.05 19.93
C ASN A 386 17.24 -16.36 19.77
N ILE A 387 16.19 -17.05 19.35
CA ILE A 387 14.84 -16.46 19.26
C ILE A 387 14.26 -16.16 20.64
N GLU A 388 14.51 -17.03 21.63
CA GLU A 388 14.13 -16.83 23.03
C GLU A 388 14.86 -15.63 23.64
N GLN A 389 16.13 -15.44 23.29
CA GLN A 389 16.88 -14.27 23.73
C GLN A 389 16.41 -12.99 23.01
N LEU A 390 16.12 -13.06 21.71
CA LEU A 390 15.63 -11.92 20.93
C LEU A 390 14.30 -11.40 21.49
N GLU A 391 13.38 -12.32 21.82
CA GLU A 391 12.14 -11.95 22.50
C GLU A 391 12.39 -11.20 23.82
N LYS A 392 13.28 -11.75 24.67
CA LYS A 392 13.58 -11.18 25.99
C LYS A 392 14.21 -9.80 25.90
N PHE A 393 15.09 -9.58 24.92
CA PHE A 393 15.73 -8.29 24.69
C PHE A 393 14.75 -7.26 24.13
N TYR A 394 13.83 -7.67 23.26
CA TYR A 394 12.92 -6.77 22.56
C TYR A 394 11.44 -7.10 22.75
N PRO A 395 10.92 -7.05 23.99
CA PRO A 395 9.51 -7.33 24.28
C PRO A 395 8.55 -6.35 23.58
N LYS A 396 9.01 -5.14 23.25
CA LYS A 396 8.22 -4.16 22.47
C LYS A 396 8.02 -4.57 21.01
N ILE A 397 8.91 -5.40 20.46
CA ILE A 397 8.79 -5.92 19.09
C ILE A 397 7.94 -7.19 19.11
N SER A 398 8.27 -8.14 19.99
CA SER A 398 7.59 -9.44 20.07
C SER A 398 6.15 -9.37 20.58
N ASN A 399 5.78 -8.26 21.23
CA ASN A 399 4.41 -7.94 21.68
C ASN A 399 3.88 -6.64 21.05
N ALA A 400 4.43 -6.22 19.91
CA ALA A 400 3.97 -5.01 19.21
C ALA A 400 2.49 -5.11 18.83
N THR A 401 1.78 -3.98 18.85
CA THR A 401 0.44 -3.84 18.26
C THR A 401 0.49 -3.51 16.77
N ASN A 402 1.56 -2.85 16.33
CA ASN A 402 1.82 -2.53 14.93
C ASN A 402 1.78 -3.80 14.05
N ALA A 403 0.87 -3.81 13.06
CA ALA A 403 0.61 -4.98 12.24
C ALA A 403 1.79 -5.40 11.35
N GLU A 404 2.62 -4.46 10.88
CA GLU A 404 3.81 -4.77 10.08
C GLU A 404 4.89 -5.48 10.90
N LEU A 405 5.04 -5.11 12.18
CA LEU A 405 5.94 -5.78 13.12
C LEU A 405 5.41 -7.15 13.53
N ARG A 406 4.11 -7.25 13.84
CA ARG A 406 3.45 -8.53 14.18
C ARG A 406 3.56 -9.55 13.06
N MET A 407 3.34 -9.13 11.82
CA MET A 407 3.44 -10.00 10.65
C MET A 407 4.84 -10.58 10.49
N ARG A 408 5.89 -9.75 10.55
CA ARG A 408 7.28 -10.21 10.45
C ARG A 408 7.70 -11.06 11.63
N TRP A 409 7.29 -10.70 12.85
CA TRP A 409 7.54 -11.52 14.02
C TRP A 409 6.89 -12.90 13.89
N ALA A 410 5.65 -12.98 13.40
CA ALA A 410 4.98 -14.24 13.13
C ALA A 410 5.72 -15.07 12.07
N GLN A 411 6.23 -14.45 11.00
CA GLN A 411 7.07 -15.15 10.01
C GLN A 411 8.37 -15.67 10.62
N ILE A 412 9.05 -14.87 11.46
CA ILE A 412 10.27 -15.29 12.16
C ILE A 412 9.96 -16.49 13.06
N VAL A 413 8.89 -16.43 13.85
CA VAL A 413 8.44 -17.55 14.71
C VAL A 413 8.24 -18.83 13.88
N LEU A 414 7.56 -18.74 12.73
CA LEU A 414 7.30 -19.88 11.87
C LEU A 414 8.57 -20.42 11.18
N ARG A 415 9.44 -19.54 10.67
CA ARG A 415 10.71 -19.94 10.02
C ARG A 415 11.70 -20.60 10.99
N ASN A 416 11.59 -20.28 12.27
CA ASN A 416 12.38 -20.87 13.35
C ASN A 416 11.69 -22.07 14.03
N ASP A 417 10.49 -22.46 13.58
CA ASP A 417 9.64 -23.48 14.23
C ASP A 417 9.49 -23.27 15.75
N TYR A 418 9.41 -22.02 16.20
CA TYR A 418 9.34 -21.68 17.62
C TYR A 418 7.91 -21.84 18.16
N GLN A 419 7.53 -23.10 18.38
CA GLN A 419 6.18 -23.53 18.78
C GLN A 419 5.59 -22.81 20.00
N PRO A 420 6.35 -22.42 21.04
CA PRO A 420 5.79 -21.63 22.15
C PRO A 420 5.03 -20.37 21.70
N HIS A 421 5.36 -19.82 20.53
CA HIS A 421 4.73 -18.62 19.96
C HIS A 421 3.72 -18.86 18.84
N PHE A 422 3.37 -20.10 18.54
CA PHE A 422 2.32 -20.37 17.54
C PHE A 422 0.98 -19.72 17.91
N HIS A 423 0.71 -19.54 19.21
CA HIS A 423 -0.46 -18.78 19.66
C HIS A 423 -0.43 -17.31 19.16
N LYS A 424 0.73 -16.64 19.12
CA LYS A 424 0.85 -15.26 18.62
C LYS A 424 0.53 -15.17 17.12
N VAL A 425 0.92 -16.20 16.34
CA VAL A 425 0.58 -16.32 14.92
C VAL A 425 -0.93 -16.48 14.74
N ARG A 426 -1.54 -17.39 15.50
CA ARG A 426 -2.99 -17.61 15.50
C ARG A 426 -3.75 -16.34 15.87
N ASP A 427 -3.37 -15.67 16.95
CA ASP A 427 -4.04 -14.47 17.44
C ASP A 427 -3.99 -13.32 16.41
N PHE A 428 -2.89 -13.22 15.64
CA PHE A 428 -2.79 -12.25 14.56
C PHE A 428 -3.66 -12.60 13.34
N LEU A 429 -3.80 -13.88 13.00
CA LEU A 429 -4.70 -14.31 11.93
C LEU A 429 -6.19 -14.25 12.32
N HIS A 430 -6.51 -14.32 13.61
CA HIS A 430 -7.87 -14.14 14.12
C HIS A 430 -8.32 -12.67 14.12
N CYS A 431 -7.39 -11.71 14.22
CA CYS A 431 -7.76 -10.30 14.38
C CYS A 431 -7.97 -9.54 13.07
N GLN A 432 -7.60 -10.10 11.90
CA GLN A 432 -7.64 -9.40 10.61
C GLN A 432 -7.63 -10.35 9.40
N GLY A 433 -8.05 -9.87 8.23
CA GLY A 433 -8.12 -10.61 6.96
C GLY A 433 -7.37 -9.98 5.77
N LYS A 434 -6.48 -9.01 6.01
CA LYS A 434 -5.71 -8.33 4.95
C LYS A 434 -4.79 -9.32 4.23
N GLN A 435 -4.87 -9.36 2.90
CA GLN A 435 -4.12 -10.30 2.06
C GLN A 435 -2.60 -10.24 2.30
N LYS A 436 -2.05 -9.03 2.38
CA LYS A 436 -0.62 -8.76 2.63
C LYS A 436 -0.09 -9.47 3.87
N TYR A 437 -0.91 -9.67 4.90
CA TYR A 437 -0.51 -10.32 6.15
C TYR A 437 -0.89 -11.79 6.18
N THR A 438 -2.11 -12.09 5.73
CA THR A 438 -2.67 -13.44 5.79
C THR A 438 -1.95 -14.42 4.87
N LEU A 439 -1.75 -14.07 3.59
CA LEU A 439 -1.23 -15.02 2.60
C LEU A 439 0.21 -15.46 2.87
N PRO A 440 1.16 -14.56 3.22
CA PRO A 440 2.53 -14.97 3.53
C PRO A 440 2.62 -15.90 4.75
N LEU A 441 1.78 -15.71 5.77
CA LEU A 441 1.76 -16.58 6.95
C LEU A 441 1.24 -17.97 6.61
N TYR A 442 0.15 -18.07 5.84
CA TYR A 442 -0.34 -19.37 5.38
C TYR A 442 0.68 -20.12 4.50
N ARG A 443 1.37 -19.42 3.58
CA ARG A 443 2.46 -20.02 2.79
C ARG A 443 3.60 -20.52 3.68
N THR A 444 4.00 -19.72 4.67
CA THR A 444 5.09 -20.07 5.60
C THR A 444 4.71 -21.27 6.47
N MET A 445 3.48 -21.32 6.99
CA MET A 445 2.98 -22.46 7.76
C MET A 445 2.87 -23.73 6.92
N GLN A 446 2.36 -23.62 5.69
CA GLN A 446 2.19 -24.76 4.79
C GLN A 446 3.55 -25.37 4.38
N ALA A 447 4.57 -24.54 4.18
CA ALA A 447 5.93 -24.98 3.88
C ALA A 447 6.73 -25.40 5.13
N GLY A 448 6.16 -25.27 6.34
CA GLY A 448 6.82 -25.53 7.62
C GLY A 448 6.63 -26.95 8.16
N SER A 449 6.87 -27.09 9.47
CA SER A 449 6.72 -28.35 10.22
C SER A 449 5.29 -28.88 10.22
N GLU A 450 5.10 -30.15 10.58
CA GLU A 450 3.75 -30.73 10.74
C GLU A 450 2.88 -29.93 11.74
N ALA A 451 3.51 -29.41 12.80
CA ALA A 451 2.85 -28.55 13.77
C ALA A 451 2.40 -27.21 13.14
N ALA A 452 3.24 -26.61 12.30
CA ALA A 452 2.87 -25.39 11.58
C ALA A 452 1.74 -25.63 10.55
N GLN A 453 1.77 -26.76 9.83
CA GLN A 453 0.70 -27.15 8.92
C GLN A 453 -0.63 -27.43 9.65
N ALA A 454 -0.57 -28.05 10.83
CA ALA A 454 -1.74 -28.25 11.70
C ALA A 454 -2.31 -26.90 12.16
N LEU A 455 -1.44 -25.99 12.63
CA LEU A 455 -1.81 -24.62 12.99
C LEU A 455 -2.53 -23.90 11.84
N ALA A 456 -2.04 -24.03 10.60
CA ALA A 456 -2.68 -23.43 9.43
C ALA A 456 -4.10 -23.96 9.22
N ARG A 457 -4.28 -25.28 9.19
CA ARG A 457 -5.60 -25.90 8.97
C ARG A 457 -6.59 -25.53 10.07
N GLU A 458 -6.18 -25.63 11.33
CA GLU A 458 -7.03 -25.30 12.48
C GLU A 458 -7.43 -23.81 12.49
N THR A 459 -6.46 -22.92 12.26
CA THR A 459 -6.71 -21.48 12.20
C THR A 459 -7.63 -21.12 11.05
N PHE A 460 -7.48 -21.74 9.88
CA PHE A 460 -8.35 -21.48 8.74
C PHE A 460 -9.78 -21.93 9.00
N ILE A 461 -9.99 -23.12 9.57
CA ILE A 461 -11.33 -23.61 9.95
C ILE A 461 -12.04 -22.60 10.86
N GLN A 462 -11.31 -22.02 11.83
CA GLN A 462 -11.87 -21.06 12.79
C GLN A 462 -12.16 -19.68 12.19
N THR A 463 -11.33 -19.23 11.25
CA THR A 463 -11.38 -17.84 10.72
C THR A 463 -12.09 -17.74 9.37
N CYS A 464 -12.23 -18.83 8.61
CA CYS A 464 -12.80 -18.83 7.25
C CYS A 464 -14.14 -18.09 7.13
N PRO A 465 -15.13 -18.26 8.04
CA PRO A 465 -16.41 -17.54 7.93
C PRO A 465 -16.31 -16.02 8.05
N GLN A 466 -15.21 -15.50 8.61
CA GLN A 466 -15.00 -14.07 8.86
C GLN A 466 -14.16 -13.40 7.77
N LEU A 467 -13.49 -14.19 6.92
CA LEU A 467 -12.62 -13.68 5.86
C LEU A 467 -13.42 -13.27 4.63
N HIS A 468 -12.93 -12.27 3.90
CA HIS A 468 -13.45 -11.94 2.57
C HIS A 468 -13.31 -13.14 1.62
N ALA A 469 -14.28 -13.32 0.71
CA ALA A 469 -14.35 -14.50 -0.18
C ALA A 469 -13.06 -14.73 -0.99
N ASN A 470 -12.45 -13.66 -1.51
CA ASN A 470 -11.17 -13.77 -2.24
C ASN A 470 -10.05 -14.31 -1.35
N VAL A 471 -9.97 -13.87 -0.10
CA VAL A 471 -8.95 -14.35 0.85
C VAL A 471 -9.18 -15.81 1.19
N GLN A 472 -10.43 -16.23 1.38
CA GLN A 472 -10.77 -17.65 1.56
C GLN A 472 -10.28 -18.50 0.37
N ASN A 473 -10.53 -18.04 -0.86
CA ASN A 473 -10.13 -18.77 -2.07
C ASN A 473 -8.61 -18.88 -2.20
N TYR A 474 -7.86 -17.81 -1.90
CA TYR A 474 -6.41 -17.85 -1.91
C TYR A 474 -5.84 -18.79 -0.83
N VAL A 475 -6.39 -18.75 0.39
CA VAL A 475 -5.94 -19.63 1.47
C VAL A 475 -6.25 -21.09 1.14
N LYS A 476 -7.44 -21.40 0.60
CA LYS A 476 -7.79 -22.76 0.11
C LYS A 476 -6.79 -23.29 -0.91
N ARG A 477 -6.40 -22.45 -1.89
CA ARG A 477 -5.37 -22.80 -2.88
C ARG A 477 -4.02 -23.09 -2.22
N ILE A 478 -3.62 -22.31 -1.21
CA ILE A 478 -2.36 -22.56 -0.46
C ILE A 478 -2.43 -23.88 0.31
N LEU A 479 -3.58 -24.19 0.93
CA LEU A 479 -3.77 -25.41 1.72
C LEU A 479 -4.02 -26.68 0.88
N GLY A 480 -4.33 -26.53 -0.42
CA GLY A 480 -4.64 -27.63 -1.32
C GLY A 480 -6.01 -28.26 -1.08
N THR A 481 -7.00 -27.45 -0.66
CA THR A 481 -8.34 -27.89 -0.24
C THR A 481 -9.45 -27.33 -1.11
#